data_AF-A0A7D3VZX8-F1
#
_entry.id   AF-A0A7D3VZX8-F1
#
_cell.length_a   1.000
_cell.length_b   1.000
_cell.length_c   1.000
_cell.angle_alpha   90.00
_cell.angle_beta   90.00
_cell.angle_gamma   90.00
#
_symmetry.space_group_name_H-M   'P 1'
#
loop_
_entity.id
_entity.type
_entity.pdbx_description
1 polymer ?
#
loop_
_entity_poly.entity_id
_entity_poly.type
_entity_poly.pdbx_seq_one_letter_code
_entity_poly.pdbx_strand_id
1 'polypeptide(L)'
;MKTLYKAAIAVMAGVMGTGTVAVPAAFADAGPAGVPVAVPAVNAYAKGLVTSHHRLAIRARPTTHSRVLGHLHPGQIVDIKCWARGQSVHGDRTWYRLGISTPEWVAGRYIRIIKGRVHHC
;
A
#
# COMPACT_ATOMS: atom_id res chain seq x y z
N MET A 1 18.48 11.12 14.55
CA MET A 1 17.26 11.95 14.51
C MET A 1 16.14 11.14 15.14
N LYS A 2 15.81 11.50 16.39
CA LYS A 2 14.81 10.85 17.25
C LYS A 2 13.54 11.68 17.18
N THR A 3 12.39 11.05 16.96
CA THR A 3 11.11 11.68 17.30
C THR A 3 10.35 10.74 18.22
N LEU A 4 10.38 11.11 19.49
CA LEU A 4 9.69 10.49 20.61
C LEU A 4 8.27 11.04 20.65
N TYR A 5 7.27 10.17 20.78
CA TYR A 5 5.92 10.57 21.16
C TYR A 5 5.65 10.09 22.59
N LYS A 6 5.71 11.04 23.53
CA LYS A 6 5.21 10.92 24.92
C LYS A 6 3.75 11.38 24.89
N ALA A 7 2.80 10.52 25.24
CA ALA A 7 2.25 10.27 26.58
C ALA A 7 1.04 11.17 26.90
N ALA A 8 -0.07 10.57 27.32
CA ALA A 8 -0.95 11.14 28.33
C ALA A 8 -1.85 10.03 28.93
N ILE A 9 -1.75 9.90 30.24
CA ILE A 9 -2.46 9.01 31.16
C ILE A 9 -3.58 9.82 31.81
N ALA A 10 -4.72 9.19 32.13
CA ALA A 10 -5.52 9.41 33.37
C ALA A 10 -6.78 8.50 33.32
N VAL A 11 -6.97 7.49 34.21
CA VAL A 11 -7.45 7.58 35.62
C VAL A 11 -8.97 7.89 35.62
N MET A 12 -9.91 7.16 36.25
CA MET A 12 -9.96 6.36 37.50
C MET A 12 -11.34 5.69 37.66
N ALA A 13 -11.43 4.68 38.55
CA ALA A 13 -12.59 4.23 39.36
C ALA A 13 -13.86 3.68 38.62
N GLY A 14 -14.46 2.54 38.94
CA GLY A 14 -14.55 1.75 40.17
C GLY A 14 -15.99 1.78 40.69
N VAL A 15 -16.73 0.66 40.65
CA VAL A 15 -17.82 0.29 41.58
C VAL A 15 -18.25 -1.16 41.30
N MET A 16 -18.25 -2.00 42.34
CA MET A 16 -18.93 -3.29 42.39
C MET A 16 -20.35 -3.08 42.92
N GLY A 17 -21.35 -3.70 42.31
CA GLY A 17 -22.75 -3.66 42.77
C GLY A 17 -23.50 -4.92 42.35
N THR A 18 -24.00 -5.64 43.34
CA THR A 18 -24.78 -6.89 43.28
C THR A 18 -26.25 -6.65 43.00
N GLY A 19 -26.90 -7.55 42.23
CA GLY A 19 -28.22 -8.06 42.58
C GLY A 19 -29.43 -7.70 41.70
N THR A 20 -30.27 -8.74 41.56
CA THR A 20 -31.68 -8.88 41.17
C THR A 20 -32.13 -8.80 39.70
N VAL A 21 -32.91 -9.84 39.39
CA VAL A 21 -33.58 -10.21 38.15
C VAL A 21 -34.83 -9.34 37.94
N ALA A 22 -35.00 -8.83 36.73
CA ALA A 22 -36.30 -8.49 36.15
C ALA A 22 -36.14 -8.59 34.63
N VAL A 23 -36.98 -9.40 33.98
CA VAL A 23 -37.02 -9.51 32.52
C VAL A 23 -38.03 -8.48 32.03
N PRO A 24 -37.63 -7.36 31.41
CA PRO A 24 -38.57 -6.61 30.60
C PRO A 24 -38.58 -7.25 29.21
N ALA A 25 -39.77 -7.62 28.74
CA ALA A 25 -40.04 -7.77 27.32
C ALA A 25 -39.88 -6.38 26.68
N ALA A 26 -38.66 -6.02 26.30
CA ALA A 26 -38.41 -4.84 25.50
C ALA A 26 -38.74 -5.19 24.06
N PHE A 27 -39.69 -4.45 23.49
CA PHE A 27 -39.90 -4.32 22.07
C PHE A 27 -38.53 -4.23 21.40
N ALA A 28 -38.28 -5.10 20.41
CA ALA A 28 -37.14 -4.96 19.52
C ALA A 28 -37.34 -3.67 18.73
N ASP A 29 -36.92 -2.55 19.32
CA ASP A 29 -36.62 -1.36 18.57
C ASP A 29 -35.44 -1.77 17.69
N ALA A 30 -35.76 -2.07 16.42
CA ALA A 30 -34.79 -2.20 15.36
C ALA A 30 -34.14 -0.83 15.20
N GLY A 31 -33.23 -0.50 16.12
CA GLY A 31 -32.33 0.62 16.00
C GLY A 31 -31.72 0.55 14.61
N PRO A 32 -31.64 1.70 13.89
CA PRO A 32 -31.34 1.70 12.48
C PRO A 32 -30.08 0.89 12.28
N ALA A 33 -30.23 -0.23 11.57
CA ALA A 33 -29.12 -1.04 11.12
C ALA A 33 -28.14 -0.04 10.50
N GLY A 34 -27.04 0.22 11.22
CA GLY A 34 -26.01 1.12 10.76
C GLY A 34 -25.59 0.59 9.41
N VAL A 35 -26.01 1.25 8.34
CA VAL A 35 -25.58 0.91 6.98
C VAL A 35 -24.06 0.88 7.06
N PRO A 36 -23.40 -0.23 6.67
CA PRO A 36 -21.95 -0.20 6.61
C PRO A 36 -21.60 0.89 5.60
N VAL A 37 -21.12 2.02 6.11
CA VAL A 37 -20.57 3.08 5.26
C VAL A 37 -19.34 2.46 4.64
N ALA A 38 -19.48 2.05 3.38
CA ALA A 38 -18.37 1.55 2.59
C ALA A 38 -17.34 2.68 2.50
N VAL A 39 -16.30 2.59 3.34
CA VAL A 39 -15.13 3.44 3.20
C VAL A 39 -14.61 3.20 1.78
N PRO A 40 -14.52 4.23 0.92
CA PRO A 40 -14.03 4.03 -0.44
C PRO A 40 -12.65 3.40 -0.33
N ALA A 41 -12.44 2.28 -1.03
CA ALA A 41 -11.13 1.67 -1.13
C ALA A 41 -10.19 2.74 -1.69
N VAL A 42 -9.30 3.27 -0.85
CA VAL A 42 -8.17 4.07 -1.33
C VAL A 42 -7.51 3.25 -2.43
N ASN A 43 -7.33 3.83 -3.63
CA ASN A 43 -6.78 3.11 -4.78
C ASN A 43 -5.37 2.63 -4.40
N ALA A 44 -5.30 1.40 -3.91
CA ALA A 44 -4.07 0.81 -3.44
C ALA A 44 -3.23 0.50 -4.67
N TYR A 45 -2.03 1.07 -4.73
CA TYR A 45 -1.07 0.70 -5.76
C TYR A 45 -0.76 -0.80 -5.68
N ALA A 46 -0.50 -1.39 -6.85
CA ALA A 46 -0.01 -2.75 -6.92
C ALA A 46 1.38 -2.82 -6.26
N LYS A 47 1.72 -3.97 -5.67
CA LYS A 47 3.01 -4.18 -5.02
C LYS A 47 3.89 -5.04 -5.91
N GLY A 48 5.12 -4.58 -6.16
CA GLY A 48 6.15 -5.31 -6.89
C GLY A 48 7.34 -5.64 -6.00
N LEU A 49 7.83 -6.88 -6.10
CA LEU A 49 9.07 -7.34 -5.48
C LEU A 49 10.22 -7.24 -6.47
N VAL A 50 11.35 -6.64 -6.06
CA VAL A 50 12.57 -6.60 -6.87
C VAL A 50 13.26 -7.95 -6.88
N THR A 51 13.31 -8.60 -8.05
CA THR A 51 13.90 -9.93 -8.25
C THR A 51 15.32 -9.91 -8.83
N SER A 52 15.86 -8.72 -9.11
CA SER A 52 17.25 -8.58 -9.58
C SER A 52 18.25 -9.03 -8.50
N HIS A 53 19.35 -9.68 -8.93
CA HIS A 53 20.47 -10.03 -8.06
C HIS A 53 21.30 -8.80 -7.63
N HIS A 54 21.34 -7.78 -8.47
CA HIS A 54 22.02 -6.51 -8.20
C HIS A 54 21.01 -5.36 -8.01
N ARG A 55 21.52 -4.19 -7.61
CA ARG A 55 20.70 -2.97 -7.51
C ARG A 55 20.01 -2.66 -8.83
N LEU A 56 18.70 -2.45 -8.78
CA LEU A 56 17.88 -2.14 -9.95
C LEU A 56 17.81 -0.63 -10.15
N ALA A 57 18.25 -0.14 -11.31
CA ALA A 57 18.25 1.30 -11.61
C ALA A 57 16.82 1.84 -11.80
N ILE A 58 16.53 2.94 -11.10
CA ILE A 58 15.34 3.78 -11.32
C ILE A 58 15.69 4.80 -12.40
N ARG A 59 14.83 4.95 -13.40
CA ARG A 59 15.12 5.71 -14.62
C ARG A 59 14.06 6.77 -14.90
N ALA A 60 14.47 7.86 -15.53
CA ALA A 60 13.57 8.98 -15.85
C ALA A 60 12.56 8.66 -16.97
N ARG A 61 12.87 7.69 -17.83
CA ARG A 61 12.02 7.23 -18.95
C ARG A 61 12.10 5.71 -19.07
N PRO A 62 11.15 5.03 -19.76
CA PRO A 62 11.14 3.58 -19.96
C PRO A 62 12.18 3.12 -21.00
N THR A 63 13.44 3.49 -20.79
CA THR A 63 14.60 3.18 -21.61
C THR A 63 15.87 3.19 -20.78
N THR A 64 16.80 2.28 -21.06
CA THR A 64 18.11 2.19 -20.41
C THR A 64 19.06 3.33 -20.79
N HIS A 65 18.73 4.12 -21.81
CA HIS A 65 19.48 5.32 -22.21
C HIS A 65 19.12 6.56 -21.39
N SER A 66 18.03 6.51 -20.61
CA SER A 66 17.64 7.65 -19.78
C SER A 66 18.44 7.72 -18.48
N ARG A 67 18.54 8.94 -17.94
CA ARG A 67 19.21 9.24 -16.68
C ARG A 67 18.72 8.33 -15.55
N VAL A 68 19.66 7.81 -14.79
CA VAL A 68 19.41 7.07 -13.56
C VAL A 68 19.06 8.07 -12.46
N LEU A 69 17.91 7.91 -11.83
CA LEU A 69 17.41 8.75 -10.74
C LEU A 69 17.74 8.17 -9.36
N GLY A 70 18.02 6.87 -9.29
CA GLY A 70 18.28 6.16 -8.05
C GLY A 70 18.34 4.67 -8.27
N HIS A 71 18.30 3.90 -7.17
CA HIS A 71 18.39 2.45 -7.21
C HIS A 71 17.46 1.80 -6.18
N LEU A 72 16.91 0.66 -6.55
CA LEU A 72 16.21 -0.25 -5.64
C LEU A 72 17.13 -1.41 -5.26
N HIS A 73 16.97 -1.90 -4.03
CA HIS A 73 17.71 -3.06 -3.54
C HIS A 73 17.03 -4.37 -3.93
N PRO A 74 17.79 -5.47 -4.10
CA PRO A 74 17.23 -6.82 -4.21
C PRO A 74 16.25 -7.11 -3.06
N GLY A 75 15.11 -7.72 -3.35
CA GLY A 75 14.08 -8.05 -2.36
C GLY A 75 13.24 -6.89 -1.86
N GLN A 76 13.51 -5.64 -2.29
CA GLN A 76 12.70 -4.49 -1.92
C GLN A 76 11.28 -4.60 -2.51
N ILE A 77 10.27 -4.24 -1.72
CA ILE A 77 8.89 -4.13 -2.18
C ILE A 77 8.60 -2.66 -2.52
N VAL A 78 8.03 -2.42 -3.70
CA VAL A 78 7.71 -1.08 -4.21
C VAL A 78 6.25 -0.97 -4.63
N ASP A 79 5.75 0.26 -4.58
CA ASP A 79 4.45 0.63 -5.12
C ASP A 79 4.52 0.90 -6.62
N ILE A 80 3.63 0.25 -7.37
CA ILE A 80 3.54 0.33 -8.82
C ILE A 80 2.24 1.01 -9.20
N LYS A 81 2.39 2.12 -9.92
CA LYS A 81 1.28 2.95 -10.39
C LYS A 81 0.65 2.37 -11.65
N CYS A 82 1.46 2.17 -12.69
CA CYS A 82 1.02 1.69 -13.99
C CYS A 82 2.20 1.08 -14.76
N TRP A 83 1.92 0.44 -15.89
CA TRP A 83 2.93 -0.12 -16.80
C TRP A 83 2.86 0.52 -18.18
N ALA A 84 3.98 0.60 -18.88
CA ALA A 84 4.01 1.02 -20.28
C ALA A 84 5.02 0.19 -21.08
N ARG A 85 4.89 0.21 -22.41
CA ARG A 85 5.93 -0.35 -23.29
C ARG A 85 7.12 0.60 -23.42
N GLY A 86 8.32 0.03 -23.41
CA GLY A 86 9.57 0.75 -23.58
C GLY A 86 10.64 -0.07 -24.27
N GLN A 87 11.90 0.31 -24.03
CA GLN A 87 13.06 -0.43 -24.54
C GLN A 87 13.06 -1.86 -24.02
N SER A 88 13.45 -2.82 -24.87
CA SER A 88 13.58 -4.22 -24.43
C SER A 88 14.76 -4.41 -23.50
N VAL A 89 14.53 -5.07 -22.37
CA VAL A 89 15.54 -5.51 -21.42
C VAL A 89 15.43 -7.03 -21.30
N HIS A 90 16.40 -7.76 -21.85
CA HIS A 90 16.40 -9.22 -21.94
C HIS A 90 15.08 -9.81 -22.48
N GLY A 91 14.56 -9.24 -23.55
CA GLY A 91 13.33 -9.70 -24.21
C GLY A 91 12.04 -9.14 -23.64
N ASP A 92 12.05 -8.51 -22.46
CA ASP A 92 10.86 -7.90 -21.87
C ASP A 92 10.81 -6.39 -22.19
N ARG A 93 9.70 -5.92 -22.73
CA ARG A 93 9.44 -4.50 -23.06
C ARG A 93 8.58 -3.79 -22.03
N THR A 94 8.20 -4.46 -20.96
CA THR A 94 7.38 -3.90 -19.89
C THR A 94 8.23 -3.03 -18.99
N TRP A 95 7.75 -1.82 -18.71
CA TRP A 95 8.33 -0.92 -17.72
C TRP A 95 7.26 -0.52 -16.72
N TYR A 96 7.61 -0.50 -15.44
CA TYR A 96 6.72 -0.08 -14.37
C TYR A 96 7.06 1.32 -13.91
N ARG A 97 6.03 2.16 -13.76
CA ARG A 97 6.15 3.47 -13.12
C ARG A 97 5.87 3.32 -11.63
N LEU A 98 6.76 3.85 -10.79
CA LEU A 98 6.60 3.84 -9.34
C LEU A 98 5.53 4.86 -8.89
N GLY A 99 4.95 4.62 -7.71
CA GLY A 99 3.88 5.45 -7.11
C GLY A 99 4.31 6.81 -6.58
N ILE A 100 5.55 7.25 -6.81
CA ILE A 100 6.13 8.49 -6.27
C ILE A 100 5.84 9.68 -7.22
N SER A 101 5.94 10.91 -6.72
CA SER A 101 5.53 12.16 -7.41
C SER A 101 6.24 12.42 -8.75
N THR A 102 7.44 11.88 -8.96
CA THR A 102 8.20 12.01 -10.22
C THR A 102 8.04 10.75 -11.08
N PRO A 103 8.10 10.85 -12.42
CA PRO A 103 8.08 9.68 -13.29
C PRO A 103 9.36 8.86 -13.12
N GLU A 104 9.27 7.85 -12.26
CA GLU A 104 10.32 6.90 -11.94
C GLU A 104 10.00 5.54 -12.56
N TRP A 105 10.84 5.09 -13.49
CA TRP A 105 10.63 3.88 -14.27
C TRP A 105 11.62 2.79 -13.89
N VAL A 106 11.16 1.56 -13.79
CA VAL A 106 11.99 0.37 -13.60
C VAL A 106 11.64 -0.69 -14.63
N ALA A 107 12.63 -1.46 -15.05
CA ALA A 107 12.42 -2.52 -16.04
C ALA A 107 11.59 -3.66 -15.42
N GLY A 108 10.48 -4.02 -16.09
CA GLY A 108 9.55 -5.06 -15.64
C GLY A 108 10.19 -6.43 -15.51
N ARG A 109 11.23 -6.69 -16.31
CA ARG A 109 12.05 -7.92 -16.26
C ARG A 109 12.50 -8.31 -14.85
N TYR A 110 12.72 -7.33 -13.99
CA TYR A 110 13.28 -7.50 -12.64
C TYR A 110 12.28 -7.22 -11.52
N ILE A 111 10.99 -7.23 -11.84
CA ILE A 111 9.91 -6.98 -10.90
C ILE A 111 8.91 -8.13 -10.99
N ARG A 112 8.59 -8.72 -9.84
CA ARG A 112 7.48 -9.68 -9.70
C ARG A 112 6.31 -8.97 -9.01
N ILE A 113 5.16 -8.90 -9.68
CA ILE A 113 3.93 -8.40 -9.04
C ILE A 113 3.48 -9.42 -7.99
N ILE A 114 3.36 -8.98 -6.74
CA ILE A 114 2.97 -9.83 -5.60
C ILE A 114 1.58 -9.48 -5.04
N LYS A 115 1.04 -8.30 -5.36
CA LYS A 115 -0.31 -7.88 -4.96
C LYS A 115 -0.89 -6.86 -5.95
N GLY A 116 -2.20 -6.96 -6.21
CA GLY A 116 -2.94 -5.99 -7.02
C GLY A 116 -2.79 -6.19 -8.53
N ARG A 117 -3.48 -5.36 -9.31
CA ARG A 117 -3.44 -5.34 -10.78
C ARG A 117 -2.79 -4.05 -11.25
N VAL A 118 -1.81 -4.16 -12.14
CA VAL A 118 -1.18 -2.99 -12.78
C VAL A 118 -1.91 -2.67 -14.08
N HIS A 119 -2.43 -1.45 -14.22
CA HIS A 119 -3.06 -0.96 -15.45
C HIS A 119 -2.02 -0.26 -16.35
N HIS A 120 -2.37 -0.05 -17.61
CA HIS A 120 -1.51 0.65 -18.57
C HIS A 120 -1.44 2.16 -18.24
N CYS A 121 -0.26 2.77 -18.38
CA CYS A 121 -0.10 4.22 -18.48
C CYS A 121 -0.48 4.62 -19.92
#